data_AF-A0A8F4G196-F1
#
_entry.id   AF-A0A8F4G196-F1
#
_cell.length_a   1.000
_cell.length_b   1.000
_cell.length_c   1.000
_cell.angle_alpha   90.00
_cell.angle_beta   90.00
_cell.angle_gamma   90.00
#
_symmetry.space_group_name_H-M   'P 1'
#
loop_
_entity.id
_entity.type
_entity.pdbx_description
1 polymer ?
#
loop_
_entity_poly.entity_id
_entity_poly.type
_entity_poly.pdbx_seq_one_letter_code
_entity_poly.pdbx_strand_id
1 'polypeptide(L)'
;MLTTSLALIVGAERSVAATARALGTKELAAALPLVQPLAMPTDVREAIGGQKHVLPAVRDRLQAAAGGVDYQLADIERVNVRQLAGLAGAVVAAYTLLSFASSWSEITRSMGQVSLWSLPGLVVLAAVPYVAGAGTFISVAPQRLPFGEVVRLMVGQSFLNRFTPANAGGMALRVRYLQKRGGDLGSAAAGVALTSVASGIGQVAVLATFAAWAGSSAGGLHFSLPKASSAAVALVVVAVLGGLVWLTPWGRRVVARRIETTVKQVWTTLRDLSKQPARFFTLFGTTIASKVAVIVAFSESARAVDIGLSFPKLGLLYLTASSLASAAPTPGGVGAVEAALTAALTGTGVAPTDALSAVFLFRLVTYWLPVPFGWWSLHRLQRTVLA
;
A
#
# COMPACT_ATOMS: atom_id res chain seq x y z
N MET A 1 -8.10 13.80 -35.74
CA MET A 1 -9.22 13.82 -34.77
C MET A 1 -10.46 14.46 -35.37
N LEU A 2 -10.60 15.80 -35.43
CA LEU A 2 -11.85 16.48 -35.82
C LEU A 2 -12.49 15.95 -37.12
N THR A 3 -11.70 15.80 -38.20
CA THR A 3 -12.12 15.21 -39.48
C THR A 3 -12.74 13.80 -39.32
N THR A 4 -12.19 12.98 -38.42
CA THR A 4 -12.72 11.64 -38.13
C THR A 4 -14.02 11.71 -37.32
N SER A 5 -14.09 12.60 -36.34
CA SER A 5 -15.32 12.86 -35.56
C SER A 5 -16.47 13.34 -36.45
N LEU A 6 -16.19 14.29 -37.36
CA LEU A 6 -17.18 14.84 -38.27
C LEU A 6 -17.60 13.81 -39.34
N ALA A 7 -16.69 12.92 -39.77
CA ALA A 7 -16.98 11.88 -40.74
C ALA A 7 -18.02 10.84 -40.24
N LEU A 8 -18.14 10.63 -38.93
CA LEU A 8 -19.20 9.81 -38.32
C LEU A 8 -20.60 10.45 -38.43
N ILE A 9 -20.67 11.77 -38.71
CA ILE A 9 -21.91 12.55 -38.74
C ILE A 9 -22.31 12.91 -40.18
N VAL A 10 -21.35 13.40 -40.99
CA VAL A 10 -21.61 13.90 -42.36
C VAL A 10 -20.97 13.05 -43.46
N GLY A 11 -20.39 11.91 -43.11
CA GLY A 11 -19.62 11.05 -44.02
C GLY A 11 -18.20 11.54 -44.27
N ALA A 12 -17.32 10.61 -44.65
CA ALA A 12 -15.90 10.88 -44.90
C ALA A 12 -15.67 11.97 -45.95
N GLU A 13 -16.48 12.00 -47.01
CA GLU A 13 -16.32 12.93 -48.13
C GLU A 13 -16.51 14.39 -47.74
N ARG A 14 -17.67 14.73 -47.15
CA ARG A 14 -17.97 16.10 -46.71
C ARG A 14 -16.98 16.57 -45.64
N SER A 15 -16.56 15.65 -44.75
CA SER A 15 -15.59 15.94 -43.70
C SER A 15 -14.18 16.24 -44.23
N VAL A 16 -13.66 15.40 -45.13
CA VAL A 16 -12.33 15.62 -45.73
C VAL A 16 -12.35 16.84 -46.65
N ALA A 17 -13.41 17.05 -47.44
CA ALA A 17 -13.56 18.24 -48.27
C ALA A 17 -13.68 19.54 -47.46
N ALA A 18 -14.26 19.50 -46.26
CA ALA A 18 -14.23 20.64 -45.32
C ALA A 18 -12.82 20.85 -44.73
N THR A 19 -12.12 19.77 -44.40
CA THR A 19 -10.75 19.81 -43.86
C THR A 19 -9.75 20.38 -44.89
N ALA A 20 -9.83 19.95 -46.15
CA ALA A 20 -8.96 20.39 -47.24
C ALA A 20 -9.23 21.82 -47.73
N ARG A 21 -10.32 22.47 -47.28
CA ARG A 21 -10.53 23.92 -47.43
C ARG A 21 -9.92 24.75 -46.31
N ALA A 22 -9.51 24.12 -45.21
CA ALA A 22 -9.01 24.77 -44.00
C ALA A 22 -7.53 24.49 -43.70
N LEU A 23 -6.95 23.45 -44.30
CA LEU A 23 -5.56 23.02 -44.13
C LEU A 23 -4.89 22.79 -45.48
N GLY A 24 -3.60 23.12 -45.57
CA GLY A 24 -2.78 22.92 -46.76
C GLY A 24 -2.36 21.45 -46.96
N THR A 25 -1.99 21.08 -48.19
CA THR A 25 -1.64 19.69 -48.56
C THR A 25 -0.57 19.04 -47.67
N LYS A 26 0.43 19.81 -47.23
CA LYS A 26 1.47 19.35 -46.28
C LYS A 26 0.90 18.96 -44.91
N GLU A 27 -0.09 19.70 -44.43
CA GLU A 27 -0.74 19.49 -43.12
C GLU A 27 -1.70 18.29 -43.19
N LEU A 28 -2.40 18.13 -44.32
CA LEU A 28 -3.17 16.93 -44.62
C LEU A 28 -2.25 15.69 -44.63
N ALA A 29 -1.13 15.74 -45.36
CA ALA A 29 -0.15 14.66 -45.41
C ALA A 29 0.41 14.30 -44.02
N ALA A 30 0.76 15.29 -43.21
CA ALA A 30 1.22 15.07 -41.83
C ALA A 30 0.13 14.48 -40.91
N ALA A 31 -1.16 14.69 -41.22
CA ALA A 31 -2.28 14.15 -40.45
C ALA A 31 -2.63 12.69 -40.80
N LEU A 32 -2.32 12.20 -42.01
CA LEU A 32 -2.68 10.83 -42.45
C LEU A 32 -2.22 9.71 -41.50
N PRO A 33 -0.95 9.67 -41.04
CA PRO A 33 -0.46 8.64 -40.11
C PRO A 33 -1.22 8.58 -38.78
N LEU A 34 -1.93 9.66 -38.41
CA LEU A 34 -2.69 9.82 -37.18
C LEU A 34 -4.19 9.48 -37.34
N VAL A 35 -4.65 9.07 -38.53
CA VAL A 35 -6.05 8.65 -38.76
C VAL A 35 -6.23 7.19 -38.34
N GLN A 36 -6.22 6.92 -37.03
CA GLN A 36 -6.27 5.55 -36.49
C GLN A 36 -6.92 5.47 -35.09
N PRO A 37 -7.41 4.29 -34.64
CA PRO A 37 -8.20 4.19 -33.41
C PRO A 37 -7.46 4.64 -32.14
N LEU A 38 -6.14 4.42 -32.09
CA LEU A 38 -5.26 4.80 -30.98
C LEU A 38 -5.10 6.33 -30.86
N ALA A 39 -5.28 7.07 -31.95
CA ALA A 39 -5.26 8.53 -31.99
C ALA A 39 -6.64 9.19 -31.74
N MET A 40 -7.71 8.41 -31.49
CA MET A 40 -9.05 8.94 -31.25
C MET A 40 -9.39 9.00 -29.75
N PRO A 41 -10.15 10.02 -29.31
CA PRO A 41 -10.76 10.03 -27.99
C PRO A 41 -11.79 8.90 -27.85
N THR A 42 -12.26 8.63 -26.63
CA THR A 42 -12.96 7.39 -26.29
C THR A 42 -14.35 7.28 -26.93
N ASP A 43 -15.13 8.35 -26.88
CA ASP A 43 -16.37 8.56 -27.60
C ASP A 43 -16.26 8.26 -29.10
N VAL A 44 -15.30 8.86 -29.78
CA VAL A 44 -15.07 8.70 -31.23
C VAL A 44 -14.63 7.27 -31.55
N ARG A 45 -13.79 6.66 -30.70
CA ARG A 45 -13.32 5.28 -30.88
C ARG A 45 -14.43 4.25 -30.68
N GLU A 46 -15.34 4.47 -29.74
CA GLU A 46 -16.50 3.60 -29.50
C GLU A 46 -17.50 3.69 -30.67
N ALA A 47 -17.77 4.89 -31.17
CA ALA A 47 -18.59 5.09 -32.37
C ALA A 47 -17.98 4.43 -33.64
N ILE A 48 -16.66 4.56 -33.85
CA ILE A 48 -15.93 3.86 -34.93
C ILE A 48 -16.00 2.33 -34.77
N GLY A 49 -16.12 1.81 -33.54
CA GLY A 49 -16.26 0.38 -33.26
C GLY A 49 -17.45 -0.27 -34.00
N GLY A 50 -18.56 0.47 -34.15
CA GLY A 50 -19.72 0.07 -34.94
C GLY A 50 -19.59 0.35 -36.45
N GLN A 51 -18.63 1.18 -36.88
CA GLN A 51 -18.50 1.66 -38.26
C GLN A 51 -17.06 1.56 -38.79
N LYS A 52 -16.54 0.32 -38.85
CA LYS A 52 -15.14 0.03 -39.22
C LYS A 52 -14.65 0.64 -40.55
N HIS A 53 -15.55 0.92 -41.48
CA HIS A 53 -15.23 1.49 -42.80
C HIS A 53 -14.85 2.98 -42.76
N VAL A 54 -15.19 3.72 -41.69
CA VAL A 54 -15.02 5.18 -41.64
C VAL A 54 -13.54 5.59 -41.61
N LEU A 55 -12.68 4.84 -40.91
CA LEU A 55 -11.24 5.16 -40.85
C LEU A 55 -10.53 5.00 -42.21
N PRO A 56 -10.67 3.88 -42.95
CA PRO A 56 -10.22 3.79 -44.34
C PRO A 56 -10.78 4.92 -45.21
N ALA A 57 -12.11 5.08 -45.28
CA ALA A 57 -12.72 6.06 -46.18
C ALA A 57 -12.31 7.53 -45.92
N VAL A 58 -11.86 7.85 -44.69
CA VAL A 58 -11.25 9.15 -44.33
C VAL A 58 -9.77 9.22 -44.72
N ARG A 59 -8.99 8.14 -44.56
CA ARG A 59 -7.59 8.06 -45.03
C ARG A 59 -7.50 8.21 -46.54
N ASP A 60 -8.25 7.41 -47.29
CA ASP A 60 -8.14 7.32 -48.75
C ASP A 60 -8.46 8.68 -49.39
N ARG A 61 -9.49 9.37 -48.89
CA ARG A 61 -9.83 10.74 -49.31
C ARG A 61 -8.82 11.78 -48.82
N LEU A 62 -8.25 11.64 -47.63
CA LEU A 62 -7.16 12.52 -47.18
C LEU A 62 -5.92 12.34 -48.06
N GLN A 63 -5.60 11.11 -48.47
CA GLN A 63 -4.49 10.80 -49.35
C GLN A 63 -4.67 11.50 -50.71
N ALA A 64 -5.84 11.36 -51.31
CA ALA A 64 -6.20 12.06 -52.54
C ALA A 64 -6.11 13.59 -52.38
N ALA A 65 -6.67 14.16 -51.30
CA ALA A 65 -6.62 15.59 -51.01
C ALA A 65 -5.20 16.11 -50.69
N ALA A 66 -4.31 15.26 -50.19
CA ALA A 66 -2.91 15.58 -49.94
C ALA A 66 -2.02 15.48 -51.20
N GLY A 67 -2.54 14.98 -52.32
CA GLY A 67 -1.81 14.81 -53.58
C GLY A 67 -1.28 13.40 -53.84
N GLY A 68 -1.89 12.36 -53.25
CA GLY A 68 -1.55 10.96 -53.48
C GLY A 68 -0.30 10.46 -52.75
N VAL A 69 0.18 11.21 -51.75
CA VAL A 69 1.41 10.90 -50.99
C VAL A 69 1.29 9.53 -50.31
N ASP A 70 2.32 8.68 -50.43
CA ASP A 70 2.37 7.41 -49.70
C ASP A 70 2.57 7.64 -48.19
N TYR A 71 2.00 6.78 -47.36
CA TYR A 71 2.00 6.94 -45.90
C TYR A 71 2.01 5.60 -45.18
N GLN A 72 2.72 5.56 -44.07
CA GLN A 72 2.59 4.50 -43.07
C GLN A 72 1.85 5.06 -41.85
N LEU A 73 1.13 4.19 -41.12
CA LEU A 73 0.52 4.60 -39.86
C LEU A 73 1.61 4.81 -38.81
N ALA A 74 1.49 5.90 -38.04
CA ALA A 74 2.40 6.13 -36.93
C ALA A 74 2.25 5.01 -35.89
N ASP A 75 3.34 4.53 -35.31
CA ASP A 75 3.26 3.55 -34.22
C ASP A 75 2.90 4.27 -32.92
N ILE A 76 1.61 4.27 -32.57
CA ILE A 76 1.06 4.96 -31.41
C ILE A 76 0.89 3.95 -30.27
N GLU A 77 2.01 3.48 -29.72
CA GLU A 77 1.97 2.68 -28.50
C GLU A 77 1.45 3.53 -27.33
N ARG A 78 0.17 3.36 -26.98
CA ARG A 78 -0.41 3.96 -25.78
C ARG A 78 0.24 3.32 -24.55
N VAL A 79 1.04 4.11 -23.83
CA VAL A 79 1.72 3.69 -22.59
C VAL A 79 0.75 2.92 -21.68
N ASN A 80 0.98 1.61 -21.57
CA ASN A 80 0.06 0.71 -20.93
C ASN A 80 0.10 0.95 -19.42
N VAL A 81 -1.07 0.97 -18.76
CA VAL A 81 -1.12 1.06 -17.28
C VAL A 81 -0.32 -0.07 -16.63
N ARG A 82 -0.18 -1.23 -17.30
CA ARG A 82 0.71 -2.33 -16.90
C ARG A 82 2.20 -2.00 -17.05
N GLN A 83 2.61 -1.29 -18.10
CA GLN A 83 4.00 -0.81 -18.28
C GLN A 83 4.34 0.25 -17.22
N LEU A 84 3.45 1.22 -16.97
CA LEU A 84 3.62 2.22 -15.91
C LEU A 84 3.67 1.58 -14.51
N ALA A 85 2.79 0.63 -14.21
CA ALA A 85 2.82 -0.11 -12.96
C ALA A 85 4.08 -0.98 -12.82
N GLY A 86 4.57 -1.56 -13.91
CA GLY A 86 5.83 -2.30 -13.96
C GLY A 86 7.04 -1.41 -13.70
N LEU A 87 7.13 -0.26 -14.37
CA LEU A 87 8.20 0.73 -14.19
C LEU A 87 8.18 1.30 -12.77
N ALA A 88 7.01 1.70 -12.26
CA ALA A 88 6.86 2.15 -10.87
C ALA A 88 7.26 1.05 -9.87
N GLY A 89 6.84 -0.19 -10.10
CA GLY A 89 7.26 -1.34 -9.29
C GLY A 89 8.77 -1.60 -9.32
N ALA A 90 9.41 -1.42 -10.47
CA ALA A 90 10.86 -1.55 -10.64
C ALA A 90 11.63 -0.43 -9.91
N VAL A 91 11.19 0.83 -10.03
CA VAL A 91 11.76 1.97 -9.29
C VAL A 91 11.61 1.78 -7.78
N VAL A 92 10.44 1.30 -7.33
CA VAL A 92 10.20 0.96 -5.92
C VAL A 92 11.11 -0.17 -5.45
N ALA A 93 11.28 -1.24 -6.25
CA ALA A 93 12.17 -2.34 -5.90
C ALA A 93 13.66 -1.91 -5.88
N ALA A 94 14.08 -1.04 -6.80
CA ALA A 94 15.41 -0.47 -6.78
C ALA A 94 15.66 0.39 -5.53
N TYR A 95 14.69 1.23 -5.14
CA TYR A 95 14.76 2.02 -3.90
C TYR A 95 14.88 1.14 -2.65
N THR A 96 14.04 0.10 -2.52
CA THR A 96 14.08 -0.76 -1.33
C THR A 96 15.36 -1.59 -1.27
N LEU A 97 15.83 -2.14 -2.40
CA LEU A 97 17.10 -2.88 -2.47
C LEU A 97 18.31 -1.97 -2.20
N LEU A 98 18.34 -0.75 -2.74
CA LEU A 98 19.41 0.22 -2.50
C LEU A 98 19.45 0.64 -1.02
N SER A 99 18.29 0.88 -0.40
CA SER A 99 18.19 1.20 1.03
C SER A 99 18.58 0.03 1.93
N PHE A 100 18.46 -1.23 1.47
CA PHE A 100 19.00 -2.38 2.18
C PHE A 100 20.53 -2.43 2.08
N ALA A 101 21.06 -2.30 0.86
CA ALA A 101 22.50 -2.30 0.60
C ALA A 101 23.23 -1.17 1.34
N SER A 102 22.64 0.04 1.39
CA SER A 102 23.18 1.18 2.14
C SER A 102 23.11 1.04 3.66
N SER A 103 22.45 -0.01 4.17
CA SER A 103 22.33 -0.33 5.60
C SER A 103 23.12 -1.60 5.97
N TRP A 104 23.81 -2.22 5.01
CA TRP A 104 24.42 -3.53 5.18
C TRP A 104 25.63 -3.50 6.12
N SER A 105 26.39 -2.40 6.10
CA SER A 105 27.48 -2.10 7.04
C SER A 105 27.00 -2.07 8.51
N GLU A 106 25.85 -1.45 8.74
CA GLU A 106 25.23 -1.28 10.05
C GLU A 106 24.66 -2.62 10.52
N ILE A 107 23.92 -3.33 9.65
CA ILE A 107 23.39 -4.67 9.91
C ILE A 107 24.52 -5.64 10.29
N THR A 108 25.59 -5.71 9.49
CA THR A 108 26.70 -6.66 9.74
C THR A 108 27.50 -6.31 10.99
N ARG A 109 27.75 -5.02 11.27
CA ARG A 109 28.35 -4.58 12.53
C ARG A 109 27.47 -4.94 13.74
N SER A 110 26.16 -4.73 13.63
CA SER A 110 25.18 -5.08 14.69
C SER A 110 25.19 -6.58 14.98
N MET A 111 25.14 -7.42 13.93
CA MET A 111 25.15 -8.88 14.10
C MET A 111 26.44 -9.41 14.74
N GLY A 112 27.55 -8.68 14.66
CA GLY A 112 28.79 -9.02 15.36
C GLY A 112 28.75 -8.82 16.88
N GLN A 113 27.76 -8.09 17.41
CA GLN A 113 27.55 -7.85 18.84
C GLN A 113 26.40 -8.69 19.43
N VAL A 114 25.51 -9.21 18.58
CA VAL A 114 24.27 -9.90 18.99
C VAL A 114 24.53 -11.37 19.32
N SER A 115 24.16 -11.78 20.53
CA SER A 115 24.17 -13.20 20.92
C SER A 115 23.25 -14.04 20.02
N LEU A 116 23.83 -15.03 19.35
CA LEU A 116 23.13 -15.95 18.44
C LEU A 116 21.93 -16.66 19.10
N TRP A 117 21.95 -16.82 20.43
CA TRP A 117 20.87 -17.45 21.20
C TRP A 117 19.56 -16.63 21.23
N SER A 118 19.61 -15.33 20.95
CA SER A 118 18.41 -14.48 20.83
C SER A 118 17.67 -14.68 19.49
N LEU A 119 18.41 -15.05 18.43
CA LEU A 119 17.89 -15.10 17.06
C LEU A 119 16.72 -16.08 16.88
N PRO A 120 16.73 -17.32 17.42
CA PRO A 120 15.58 -18.23 17.31
C PRO A 120 14.30 -17.64 17.90
N GLY A 121 14.40 -16.94 19.05
CA GLY A 121 13.27 -16.25 19.67
C GLY A 121 12.73 -15.13 18.80
N LEU A 122 13.61 -14.28 18.26
CA LEU A 122 13.24 -13.21 17.32
C LEU A 122 12.57 -13.75 16.04
N VAL A 123 13.04 -14.88 15.50
CA VAL A 123 12.45 -15.53 14.31
C VAL A 123 11.05 -16.07 14.60
N VAL A 124 10.85 -16.71 15.77
CA VAL A 124 9.51 -17.16 16.20
C VAL A 124 8.56 -15.97 16.38
N LEU A 125 9.01 -14.90 17.03
CA LEU A 125 8.23 -13.67 17.20
C LEU A 125 7.86 -13.00 15.86
N ALA A 126 8.78 -13.01 14.89
CA ALA A 126 8.51 -12.51 13.53
C ALA A 126 7.54 -13.42 12.73
N ALA A 127 7.42 -14.71 13.08
CA ALA A 127 6.44 -15.61 12.47
C ALA A 127 5.01 -15.42 13.01
N VAL A 128 4.86 -15.02 14.29
CA VAL A 128 3.55 -14.84 14.95
C VAL A 128 2.59 -13.92 14.16
N PRO A 129 2.99 -12.75 13.63
CA PRO A 129 2.12 -11.90 12.81
C PRO A 129 1.45 -12.59 11.62
N TYR A 130 2.07 -13.61 11.01
CA TYR A 130 1.46 -14.35 9.89
C TYR A 130 0.44 -15.39 10.36
N VAL A 131 0.72 -16.06 11.49
CA VAL A 131 -0.20 -17.01 12.13
C VAL A 131 -1.41 -16.26 12.70
N ALA A 132 -1.16 -15.17 13.42
CA ALA A 132 -2.17 -14.29 13.97
C ALA A 132 -3.02 -13.63 12.87
N GLY A 133 -2.38 -13.04 11.86
CA GLY A 133 -3.07 -12.44 10.70
C GLY A 133 -3.97 -13.42 9.95
N ALA A 134 -3.63 -14.72 9.95
CA ALA A 134 -4.49 -15.75 9.37
C ALA A 134 -5.76 -15.96 10.20
N GLY A 135 -5.65 -16.01 11.53
CA GLY A 135 -6.80 -16.03 12.43
C GLY A 135 -7.66 -14.77 12.32
N THR A 136 -7.03 -13.58 12.26
CA THR A 136 -7.70 -12.29 12.01
C THR A 136 -8.53 -12.37 10.71
N PHE A 137 -7.93 -12.85 9.61
CA PHE A 137 -8.60 -12.96 8.30
C PHE A 137 -9.71 -14.02 8.27
N ILE A 138 -9.53 -15.15 8.94
CA ILE A 138 -10.55 -16.22 9.02
C ILE A 138 -11.74 -15.78 9.86
N SER A 139 -11.53 -15.02 10.95
CA SER A 139 -12.62 -14.54 11.81
C SER A 139 -13.63 -13.62 11.09
N VAL A 140 -13.23 -13.00 9.97
CA VAL A 140 -14.05 -12.12 9.14
C VAL A 140 -14.47 -12.74 7.81
N ALA A 141 -14.00 -13.94 7.49
CA ALA A 141 -14.33 -14.60 6.23
C ALA A 141 -15.79 -15.11 6.26
N PRO A 142 -16.57 -14.93 5.17
CA PRO A 142 -17.92 -15.47 5.09
C PRO A 142 -17.94 -17.00 4.94
N GLN A 143 -16.84 -17.60 4.47
CA GLN A 143 -16.67 -19.03 4.24
C GLN A 143 -15.61 -19.64 5.17
N ARG A 144 -15.62 -20.97 5.34
CA ARG A 144 -14.55 -21.72 6.02
C ARG A 144 -13.31 -21.78 5.12
N LEU A 145 -12.17 -21.31 5.62
CA LEU A 145 -10.90 -21.30 4.89
C LEU A 145 -9.86 -22.22 5.57
N PRO A 146 -9.04 -22.97 4.81
CA PRO A 146 -8.02 -23.84 5.40
C PRO A 146 -6.86 -23.03 6.00
N PHE A 147 -6.63 -23.15 7.31
CA PHE A 147 -5.73 -22.29 8.08
C PHE A 147 -4.31 -22.20 7.50
N GLY A 148 -3.66 -23.32 7.18
CA GLY A 148 -2.31 -23.33 6.60
C GLY A 148 -2.20 -22.72 5.21
N GLU A 149 -3.29 -22.62 4.44
CA GLU A 149 -3.32 -21.84 3.19
C GLU A 149 -3.44 -20.35 3.47
N VAL A 150 -4.21 -19.96 4.48
CA VAL A 150 -4.30 -18.56 4.91
C VAL A 150 -3.00 -18.09 5.55
N VAL A 151 -2.27 -18.92 6.29
CA VAL A 151 -0.91 -18.58 6.76
C VAL A 151 0.03 -18.38 5.56
N ARG A 152 0.00 -19.26 4.55
CA ARG A 152 0.74 -19.04 3.29
C ARG A 152 0.32 -17.76 2.58
N LEU A 153 -0.95 -17.37 2.62
CA LEU A 153 -1.46 -16.09 2.10
C LEU A 153 -0.93 -14.89 2.90
N MET A 154 -0.84 -14.99 4.23
CA MET A 154 -0.28 -13.94 5.09
C MET A 154 1.23 -13.78 4.87
N VAL A 155 1.97 -14.87 4.68
CA VAL A 155 3.38 -14.85 4.30
C VAL A 155 3.53 -14.28 2.88
N GLY A 156 2.70 -14.71 1.93
CA GLY A 156 2.73 -14.25 0.53
C GLY A 156 2.46 -12.75 0.35
N GLN A 157 1.57 -12.15 1.16
CA GLN A 157 1.37 -10.70 1.13
C GLN A 157 2.54 -9.90 1.70
N SER A 158 3.43 -10.46 2.53
CA SER A 158 4.57 -9.71 3.08
C SER A 158 5.49 -9.20 1.96
N PHE A 159 5.71 -10.04 0.95
CA PHE A 159 6.44 -9.71 -0.27
C PHE A 159 5.74 -8.59 -1.07
N LEU A 160 4.43 -8.67 -1.28
CA LEU A 160 3.70 -7.62 -2.00
C LEU A 160 3.63 -6.29 -1.24
N ASN A 161 3.53 -6.34 0.10
CA ASN A 161 3.53 -5.17 0.97
C ASN A 161 4.90 -4.50 1.02
N ARG A 162 5.98 -5.25 0.78
CA ARG A 162 7.33 -4.72 0.59
C ARG A 162 7.40 -3.71 -0.57
N PHE A 163 6.73 -3.99 -1.69
CA PHE A 163 6.79 -3.16 -2.91
C PHE A 163 5.52 -2.34 -3.22
N THR A 164 4.52 -2.29 -2.33
CA THR A 164 3.29 -1.51 -2.56
C THR A 164 3.04 -0.47 -1.46
N PRO A 165 2.67 0.77 -1.80
CA PRO A 165 2.22 1.76 -0.83
C PRO A 165 1.03 1.26 -0.01
N ALA A 166 0.97 1.64 1.28
CA ALA A 166 -0.14 1.35 2.20
C ALA A 166 -0.60 -0.13 2.26
N ASN A 167 0.29 -1.10 1.99
CA ASN A 167 -0.02 -2.53 1.92
C ASN A 167 -1.09 -2.90 0.86
N ALA A 168 -1.22 -2.09 -0.20
CA ALA A 168 -2.26 -2.27 -1.22
C ALA A 168 -2.18 -3.64 -1.93
N GLY A 169 -0.97 -4.15 -2.19
CA GLY A 169 -0.76 -5.46 -2.80
C GLY A 169 -1.28 -6.61 -1.94
N GLY A 170 -1.05 -6.56 -0.62
CA GLY A 170 -1.57 -7.55 0.32
C GLY A 170 -3.09 -7.47 0.53
N MET A 171 -3.67 -6.27 0.45
CA MET A 171 -5.13 -6.12 0.41
C MET A 171 -5.71 -6.74 -0.87
N ALA A 172 -5.16 -6.41 -2.04
CA ALA A 172 -5.59 -6.97 -3.33
C ALA A 172 -5.45 -8.50 -3.39
N LEU A 173 -4.35 -9.06 -2.87
CA LEU A 173 -4.13 -10.50 -2.79
C LEU A 173 -5.20 -11.21 -1.94
N ARG A 174 -5.55 -10.63 -0.78
CA ARG A 174 -6.58 -11.17 0.11
C ARG A 174 -7.99 -11.07 -0.49
N VAL A 175 -8.32 -10.00 -1.20
CA VAL A 175 -9.58 -9.89 -1.97
C VAL A 175 -9.63 -10.94 -3.07
N ARG A 176 -8.58 -11.03 -3.90
CA ARG A 176 -8.48 -11.99 -5.02
C ARG A 176 -8.57 -13.45 -4.55
N TYR A 177 -8.00 -13.76 -3.39
CA TYR A 177 -8.11 -15.07 -2.74
C TYR A 177 -9.56 -15.42 -2.36
N LEU A 178 -10.30 -14.49 -1.73
CA LEU A 178 -11.72 -14.71 -1.41
C LEU A 178 -12.57 -14.84 -2.67
N GLN A 179 -12.28 -14.07 -3.73
CA GLN A 179 -12.92 -14.26 -5.04
C GLN A 179 -12.68 -15.65 -5.64
N LYS A 180 -11.44 -16.15 -5.55
CA LYS A 180 -11.08 -17.51 -6.01
C LYS A 180 -11.69 -18.62 -5.15
N ARG A 181 -12.14 -18.31 -3.93
CA ARG A 181 -12.99 -19.17 -3.10
C ARG A 181 -14.50 -18.96 -3.34
N GLY A 182 -14.91 -18.12 -4.29
CA GLY A 182 -16.32 -17.91 -4.65
C GLY A 182 -17.05 -16.85 -3.84
N GLY A 183 -16.32 -15.95 -3.15
CA GLY A 183 -16.90 -14.70 -2.65
C GLY A 183 -17.06 -13.66 -3.77
N ASP A 184 -18.07 -12.81 -3.69
CA ASP A 184 -18.18 -11.66 -4.58
C ASP A 184 -17.13 -10.59 -4.25
N LEU A 185 -16.89 -9.64 -5.17
CA LEU A 185 -15.90 -8.57 -4.98
C LEU A 185 -16.24 -7.66 -3.78
N GLY A 186 -17.52 -7.41 -3.52
CA GLY A 186 -18.01 -6.54 -2.46
C GLY A 186 -17.79 -7.14 -1.08
N SER A 187 -18.25 -8.37 -0.83
CA SER A 187 -18.02 -9.06 0.46
C SER A 187 -16.54 -9.34 0.71
N ALA A 188 -15.77 -9.70 -0.33
CA ALA A 188 -14.32 -9.88 -0.23
C ALA A 188 -13.60 -8.57 0.17
N ALA A 189 -13.95 -7.44 -0.45
CA ALA A 189 -13.41 -6.14 -0.09
C ALA A 189 -13.84 -5.69 1.30
N ALA A 190 -15.10 -5.91 1.69
CA ALA A 190 -15.62 -5.57 3.01
C ALA A 190 -14.92 -6.36 4.13
N GLY A 191 -14.72 -7.67 3.97
CA GLY A 191 -13.98 -8.50 4.92
C GLY A 191 -12.51 -8.06 5.07
N VAL A 192 -11.84 -7.72 3.97
CA VAL A 192 -10.47 -7.17 4.01
C VAL A 192 -10.43 -5.81 4.71
N ALA A 193 -11.37 -4.90 4.42
CA ALA A 193 -11.48 -3.61 5.08
C ALA A 193 -11.72 -3.75 6.60
N LEU A 194 -12.56 -4.71 7.01
CA LEU A 194 -12.84 -5.01 8.42
C LEU A 194 -11.58 -5.45 9.19
N THR A 195 -10.67 -6.24 8.60
CA THR A 195 -9.38 -6.55 9.26
C THR A 195 -8.55 -5.28 9.54
N SER A 196 -8.65 -4.27 8.67
CA SER A 196 -7.94 -3.00 8.83
C SER A 196 -8.57 -2.14 9.92
N VAL A 197 -9.91 -2.12 10.01
CA VAL A 197 -10.66 -1.51 11.12
C VAL A 197 -10.28 -2.14 12.47
N ALA A 198 -10.31 -3.47 12.56
CA ALA A 198 -9.94 -4.18 13.79
C ALA A 198 -8.47 -3.92 14.19
N SER A 199 -7.55 -3.90 13.21
CA SER A 199 -6.15 -3.54 13.44
C SER A 199 -5.96 -2.09 13.91
N GLY A 200 -6.80 -1.15 13.44
CA GLY A 200 -6.83 0.23 13.91
C GLY A 200 -7.34 0.37 15.35
N ILE A 201 -8.47 -0.26 15.67
CA ILE A 201 -9.01 -0.32 17.05
C ILE A 201 -7.97 -0.96 18.00
N GLY A 202 -7.37 -2.07 17.59
CA GLY A 202 -6.29 -2.73 18.35
C GLY A 202 -5.02 -1.88 18.46
N GLN A 203 -4.73 -1.00 17.50
CA GLN A 203 -3.59 -0.06 17.60
C GLN A 203 -3.85 0.95 18.71
N VAL A 204 -5.03 1.58 18.72
CA VAL A 204 -5.42 2.57 19.73
C VAL A 204 -5.48 1.94 21.12
N ALA A 205 -6.09 0.75 21.24
CA ALA A 205 -6.19 0.04 22.52
C ALA A 205 -4.81 -0.32 23.09
N VAL A 206 -3.93 -0.95 22.29
CA VAL A 206 -2.58 -1.33 22.76
C VAL A 206 -1.71 -0.08 23.03
N LEU A 207 -1.83 0.98 22.24
CA LEU A 207 -1.16 2.27 22.51
C LEU A 207 -1.62 2.88 23.84
N ALA A 208 -2.92 2.89 24.12
CA ALA A 208 -3.45 3.40 25.39
C ALA A 208 -2.95 2.59 26.59
N THR A 209 -2.95 1.24 26.49
CA THR A 209 -2.41 0.36 27.54
C THR A 209 -0.92 0.61 27.79
N PHE A 210 -0.09 0.69 26.74
CA PHE A 210 1.34 0.95 26.88
C PHE A 210 1.66 2.37 27.35
N ALA A 211 0.87 3.37 26.96
CA ALA A 211 1.00 4.74 27.47
C ALA A 211 0.69 4.82 28.97
N ALA A 212 -0.41 4.19 29.42
CA ALA A 212 -0.76 4.14 30.84
C ALA A 212 0.31 3.38 31.66
N TRP A 213 0.79 2.23 31.16
CA TRP A 213 1.78 1.40 31.84
C TRP A 213 3.18 2.05 31.89
N ALA A 214 3.60 2.75 30.82
CA ALA A 214 4.82 3.54 30.83
C ALA A 214 4.71 4.75 31.78
N GLY A 215 3.54 5.38 31.85
CA GLY A 215 3.27 6.50 32.77
C GLY A 215 3.21 6.10 34.25
N SER A 216 2.74 4.88 34.58
CA SER A 216 2.69 4.36 35.96
C SER A 216 3.97 3.67 36.42
N SER A 217 4.96 3.50 35.53
CA SER A 217 6.25 2.89 35.88
C SER A 217 7.11 3.85 36.71
N ALA A 218 7.74 3.35 37.79
CA ALA A 218 8.44 4.15 38.81
C ALA A 218 9.69 4.95 38.34
N GLY A 219 10.06 4.88 37.06
CA GLY A 219 11.06 5.77 36.44
C GLY A 219 10.47 7.01 35.74
N GLY A 220 9.13 7.12 35.68
CA GLY A 220 8.43 8.22 35.02
C GLY A 220 8.69 8.33 33.51
N LEU A 221 8.04 9.30 32.87
CA LEU A 221 8.35 9.70 31.50
C LEU A 221 9.55 10.66 31.47
N HIS A 222 10.74 10.14 31.80
CA HIS A 222 12.00 10.69 31.29
C HIS A 222 12.08 10.44 29.78
N PHE A 223 11.27 11.23 29.07
CA PHE A 223 11.16 11.35 27.64
C PHE A 223 11.49 12.81 27.36
N SER A 224 12.62 13.08 26.70
CA SER A 224 12.96 14.43 26.27
C SER A 224 12.06 14.79 25.10
N LEU A 225 10.82 15.19 25.40
CA LEU A 225 9.82 15.63 24.43
C LEU A 225 10.52 16.61 23.49
N PRO A 226 10.54 16.36 22.16
CA PRO A 226 11.07 17.31 21.20
C PRO A 226 10.43 18.67 21.48
N LYS A 227 11.24 19.61 22.01
CA LYS A 227 10.84 20.81 22.80
C LYS A 227 9.38 21.16 22.56
N ALA A 228 8.51 21.11 23.58
CA ALA A 228 7.04 21.01 23.44
C ALA A 228 6.40 21.63 22.18
N SER A 229 6.84 22.84 21.77
CA SER A 229 6.62 23.43 20.45
C SER A 229 6.70 22.44 19.26
N SER A 230 7.67 21.55 19.10
CA SER A 230 7.76 20.64 17.93
C SER A 230 6.72 19.52 17.93
N ALA A 231 6.44 18.90 19.09
CA ALA A 231 5.35 17.91 19.19
C ALA A 231 3.97 18.59 19.04
N ALA A 232 3.81 19.79 19.60
CA ALA A 232 2.64 20.63 19.40
C ALA A 232 2.50 21.06 17.93
N VAL A 233 3.58 21.44 17.24
CA VAL A 233 3.58 21.78 15.80
C VAL A 233 3.16 20.59 14.96
N ALA A 234 3.61 19.37 15.25
CA ALA A 234 3.14 18.18 14.52
C ALA A 234 1.63 17.97 14.68
N LEU A 235 1.11 18.07 15.92
CA LEU A 235 -0.34 17.98 16.19
C LEU A 235 -1.14 19.14 15.58
N VAL A 236 -0.62 20.36 15.66
CA VAL A 236 -1.22 21.57 15.08
C VAL A 236 -1.21 21.49 13.56
N VAL A 237 -0.15 21.00 12.92
CA VAL A 237 -0.12 20.79 11.47
C VAL A 237 -1.16 19.74 11.04
N VAL A 238 -1.31 18.62 11.76
CA VAL A 238 -2.38 17.65 11.48
C VAL A 238 -3.77 18.26 11.71
N ALA A 239 -3.97 19.02 12.78
CA ALA A 239 -5.23 19.69 13.09
C ALA A 239 -5.58 20.82 12.11
N VAL A 240 -4.58 21.58 11.63
CA VAL A 240 -4.73 22.65 10.64
C VAL A 240 -4.96 22.08 9.25
N LEU A 241 -4.26 21.02 8.84
CA LEU A 241 -4.52 20.34 7.56
C LEU A 241 -5.89 19.67 7.56
N GLY A 242 -6.24 18.95 8.63
CA GLY A 242 -7.58 18.38 8.80
C GLY A 242 -8.67 19.46 8.85
N GLY A 243 -8.41 20.57 9.55
CA GLY A 243 -9.27 21.74 9.64
C GLY A 243 -9.47 22.45 8.30
N LEU A 244 -8.41 22.64 7.51
CA LEU A 244 -8.46 23.22 6.16
C LEU A 244 -9.29 22.36 5.22
N VAL A 245 -9.09 21.03 5.22
CA VAL A 245 -9.95 20.09 4.48
C VAL A 245 -11.40 20.22 4.95
N TRP A 246 -11.64 20.27 6.26
CA TRP A 246 -12.97 20.42 6.86
C TRP A 246 -13.58 21.82 6.67
N LEU A 247 -12.80 22.85 6.36
CA LEU A 247 -13.34 24.17 5.99
C LEU A 247 -13.91 24.14 4.57
N THR A 248 -13.35 23.35 3.65
CA THR A 248 -13.91 23.22 2.29
C THR A 248 -15.29 22.53 2.30
N PRO A 249 -16.28 23.01 1.52
CA PRO A 249 -17.59 22.36 1.40
C PRO A 249 -17.52 21.04 0.60
N TRP A 250 -16.41 20.78 -0.11
CA TRP A 250 -16.11 19.46 -0.67
C TRP A 250 -15.64 18.50 0.42
N GLY A 251 -14.63 18.89 1.20
CA GLY A 251 -14.07 18.08 2.28
C GLY A 251 -15.10 17.72 3.34
N ARG A 252 -15.96 18.64 3.78
CA ARG A 252 -17.10 18.28 4.67
C ARG A 252 -17.98 17.19 4.06
N ARG A 253 -18.42 17.36 2.81
CA ARG A 253 -19.32 16.39 2.16
C ARG A 253 -18.67 15.03 1.90
N VAL A 254 -17.38 14.99 1.57
CA VAL A 254 -16.65 13.73 1.31
C VAL A 254 -16.20 13.06 2.61
N VAL A 255 -15.52 13.80 3.49
CA VAL A 255 -14.97 13.28 4.75
C VAL A 255 -16.07 12.93 5.74
N ALA A 256 -17.10 13.77 5.94
CA ALA A 256 -18.19 13.43 6.86
C ALA A 256 -18.98 12.20 6.38
N ARG A 257 -19.34 12.11 5.08
CA ARG A 257 -19.97 10.90 4.52
C ARG A 257 -19.07 9.66 4.65
N ARG A 258 -17.75 9.80 4.44
CA ARG A 258 -16.81 8.68 4.58
C ARG A 258 -16.68 8.22 6.02
N ILE A 259 -16.52 9.14 6.97
CA ILE A 259 -16.49 8.86 8.41
C ILE A 259 -17.82 8.23 8.84
N GLU A 260 -18.97 8.83 8.49
CA GLU A 260 -20.30 8.31 8.82
C GLU A 260 -20.50 6.88 8.29
N THR A 261 -20.15 6.64 7.02
CA THR A 261 -20.25 5.29 6.41
C THR A 261 -19.32 4.31 7.11
N THR A 262 -18.06 4.70 7.37
CA THR A 262 -17.09 3.84 8.07
C THR A 262 -17.55 3.55 9.50
N VAL A 263 -17.96 4.55 10.28
CA VAL A 263 -18.45 4.40 11.65
C VAL A 263 -19.71 3.54 11.71
N LYS A 264 -20.67 3.74 10.80
CA LYS A 264 -21.86 2.88 10.69
C LYS A 264 -21.46 1.42 10.39
N GLN A 265 -20.55 1.19 9.45
CA GLN A 265 -20.02 -0.14 9.13
C GLN A 265 -19.24 -0.77 10.30
N VAL A 266 -18.40 -0.01 11.00
CA VAL A 266 -17.71 -0.48 12.21
C VAL A 266 -18.74 -0.87 13.27
N TRP A 267 -19.74 -0.03 13.52
CA TRP A 267 -20.75 -0.25 14.55
C TRP A 267 -21.64 -1.47 14.28
N THR A 268 -22.20 -1.61 13.07
CA THR A 268 -22.98 -2.80 12.71
C THR A 268 -22.13 -4.06 12.83
N THR A 269 -20.91 -4.02 12.29
CA THR A 269 -20.06 -5.21 12.26
C THR A 269 -19.54 -5.60 13.65
N LEU A 270 -19.24 -4.64 14.53
CA LEU A 270 -18.95 -4.92 15.95
C LEU A 270 -20.17 -5.51 16.66
N ARG A 271 -21.38 -4.99 16.40
CA ARG A 271 -22.65 -5.48 16.97
C ARG A 271 -23.02 -6.88 16.47
N ASP A 272 -22.58 -7.27 15.28
CA ASP A 272 -22.82 -8.60 14.71
C ASP A 272 -21.71 -9.62 15.06
N LEU A 273 -20.47 -9.14 15.29
CA LEU A 273 -19.39 -9.93 15.87
C LEU A 273 -19.57 -10.20 17.36
N SER A 274 -20.13 -9.26 18.15
CA SER A 274 -20.37 -9.48 19.58
C SER A 274 -21.40 -10.58 19.86
N LYS A 275 -22.31 -10.84 18.91
CA LYS A 275 -23.21 -12.02 18.89
C LYS A 275 -22.46 -13.34 18.62
N GLN A 276 -21.22 -13.29 18.18
CA GLN A 276 -20.39 -14.43 17.78
C GLN A 276 -19.06 -14.40 18.55
N PRO A 277 -19.08 -14.61 19.88
CA PRO A 277 -17.94 -14.33 20.77
C PRO A 277 -16.64 -15.02 20.33
N ALA A 278 -16.70 -16.26 19.84
CA ALA A 278 -15.52 -16.96 19.30
C ALA A 278 -14.85 -16.20 18.12
N ARG A 279 -15.63 -15.59 17.21
CA ARG A 279 -15.08 -14.77 16.13
C ARG A 279 -14.56 -13.43 16.65
N PHE A 280 -15.26 -12.79 17.59
CA PHE A 280 -14.81 -11.54 18.22
C PHE A 280 -13.46 -11.71 18.93
N PHE A 281 -13.33 -12.73 19.80
CA PHE A 281 -12.09 -13.03 20.50
C PHE A 281 -10.98 -13.49 19.55
N THR A 282 -11.29 -14.24 18.48
CA THR A 282 -10.30 -14.56 17.45
C THR A 282 -9.80 -13.30 16.74
N LEU A 283 -10.72 -12.41 16.33
CA LEU A 283 -10.39 -11.16 15.62
C LEU A 283 -9.48 -10.25 16.45
N PHE A 284 -9.92 -9.89 17.65
CA PHE A 284 -9.19 -8.95 18.50
C PHE A 284 -8.00 -9.61 19.21
N GLY A 285 -8.13 -10.84 19.68
CA GLY A 285 -7.05 -11.59 20.32
C GLY A 285 -5.86 -11.80 19.39
N THR A 286 -6.10 -12.22 18.13
CA THR A 286 -5.00 -12.34 17.16
C THR A 286 -4.43 -10.98 16.74
N THR A 287 -5.28 -9.96 16.57
CA THR A 287 -4.82 -8.58 16.29
C THR A 287 -3.88 -8.06 17.39
N ILE A 288 -4.23 -8.27 18.66
CA ILE A 288 -3.44 -7.84 19.81
C ILE A 288 -2.18 -8.69 19.94
N ALA A 289 -2.28 -10.03 19.84
CA ALA A 289 -1.12 -10.93 19.89
C ALA A 289 -0.08 -10.62 18.81
N SER A 290 -0.52 -10.27 17.59
CA SER A 290 0.34 -9.80 16.50
C SER A 290 1.12 -8.53 16.88
N LYS A 291 0.43 -7.51 17.44
CA LYS A 291 1.06 -6.26 17.88
C LYS A 291 2.03 -6.49 19.05
N VAL A 292 1.64 -7.30 20.04
CA VAL A 292 2.49 -7.64 21.19
C VAL A 292 3.73 -8.41 20.75
N ALA A 293 3.60 -9.40 19.85
CA ALA A 293 4.77 -10.14 19.35
C ALA A 293 5.79 -9.24 18.64
N VAL A 294 5.34 -8.23 17.89
CA VAL A 294 6.23 -7.25 17.26
C VAL A 294 6.85 -6.29 18.28
N ILE A 295 6.12 -5.88 19.33
CA ILE A 295 6.68 -5.09 20.45
C ILE A 295 7.74 -5.89 21.21
N VAL A 296 7.52 -7.19 21.46
CA VAL A 296 8.52 -8.07 22.07
C VAL A 296 9.72 -8.23 21.14
N ALA A 297 9.52 -8.48 19.83
CA ALA A 297 10.62 -8.54 18.88
C ALA A 297 11.48 -7.26 18.84
N PHE A 298 10.85 -6.08 18.90
CA PHE A 298 11.57 -4.80 19.03
C PHE A 298 12.31 -4.68 20.37
N SER A 299 11.68 -5.11 21.46
CA SER A 299 12.27 -5.03 22.81
C SER A 299 13.47 -5.97 22.99
N GLU A 300 13.37 -7.20 22.48
CA GLU A 300 14.49 -8.14 22.45
C GLU A 300 15.59 -7.69 21.48
N SER A 301 15.25 -7.04 20.37
CA SER A 301 16.26 -6.44 19.47
C SER A 301 17.00 -5.26 20.12
N ALA A 302 16.33 -4.52 21.01
CA ALA A 302 16.95 -3.45 21.81
C ALA A 302 17.85 -4.02 22.92
N ARG A 303 17.39 -5.06 23.62
CA ARG A 303 18.17 -5.79 24.63
C ARG A 303 19.42 -6.47 24.06
N ALA A 304 19.35 -6.94 22.81
CA ALA A 304 20.48 -7.54 22.09
C ALA A 304 21.59 -6.53 21.70
N VAL A 305 21.40 -5.23 21.98
CA VAL A 305 22.41 -4.17 21.87
C VAL A 305 22.45 -3.35 23.18
N ASP A 306 22.27 -4.03 24.31
CA ASP A 306 22.36 -3.50 25.69
C ASP A 306 21.49 -2.26 26.03
N ILE A 307 20.44 -1.98 25.24
CA ILE A 307 19.52 -0.86 25.49
C ILE A 307 18.62 -1.19 26.70
N GLY A 308 19.07 -0.78 27.89
CA GLY A 308 18.41 -0.99 29.19
C GLY A 308 17.08 -0.24 29.43
N LEU A 309 16.31 0.04 28.39
CA LEU A 309 14.99 0.67 28.52
C LEU A 309 13.92 -0.35 28.97
N SER A 310 12.96 0.10 29.77
CA SER A 310 11.87 -0.77 30.25
C SER A 310 10.92 -1.19 29.11
N PHE A 311 10.38 -2.41 29.20
CA PHE A 311 9.45 -2.96 28.19
C PHE A 311 8.24 -2.04 27.90
N PRO A 312 7.59 -1.39 28.89
CA PRO A 312 6.50 -0.45 28.61
C PRO A 312 6.98 0.79 27.82
N LYS A 313 8.19 1.29 28.13
CA LYS A 313 8.79 2.42 27.40
C LYS A 313 9.12 2.02 25.96
N LEU A 314 9.78 0.88 25.75
CA LEU A 314 10.08 0.34 24.42
C LEU A 314 8.82 0.09 23.57
N GLY A 315 7.76 -0.45 24.16
CA GLY A 315 6.47 -0.62 23.48
C GLY A 315 5.80 0.70 23.13
N LEU A 316 5.83 1.70 24.01
CA LEU A 316 5.32 3.05 23.71
C LEU A 316 6.12 3.74 22.59
N LEU A 317 7.46 3.63 22.60
CA LEU A 317 8.33 4.13 21.53
C LEU A 317 7.99 3.44 20.20
N TYR A 318 7.89 2.11 20.18
CA TYR A 318 7.50 1.37 18.98
C TYR A 318 6.13 1.80 18.44
N LEU A 319 5.11 1.88 19.29
CA LEU A 319 3.73 2.18 18.88
C LEU A 319 3.58 3.63 18.38
N THR A 320 4.24 4.60 19.02
CA THR A 320 4.23 6.00 18.57
C THR A 320 5.02 6.17 17.25
N ALA A 321 6.24 5.66 17.18
CA ALA A 321 7.08 5.74 15.98
C ALA A 321 6.47 5.02 14.77
N SER A 322 5.94 3.80 14.95
CA SER A 322 5.29 3.05 13.87
C SER A 322 4.00 3.72 13.37
N SER A 323 3.24 4.37 14.26
CA SER A 323 2.05 5.13 13.87
C SER A 323 2.43 6.38 13.07
N LEU A 324 3.48 7.11 13.47
CA LEU A 324 4.00 8.26 12.72
C LEU A 324 4.55 7.82 11.35
N ALA A 325 5.35 6.76 11.32
CA ALA A 325 5.91 6.22 10.08
C ALA A 325 4.84 5.69 9.11
N SER A 326 3.69 5.22 9.60
CA SER A 326 2.58 4.78 8.74
C SER A 326 1.90 5.90 7.94
N ALA A 327 2.10 7.17 8.33
CA ALA A 327 1.62 8.33 7.58
C ALA A 327 2.54 8.71 6.40
N ALA A 328 3.79 8.20 6.35
CA ALA A 328 4.69 8.45 5.25
C ALA A 328 4.31 7.61 4.02
N PRO A 329 4.22 8.20 2.80
CA PRO A 329 3.84 7.49 1.57
C PRO A 329 4.96 6.58 1.00
N THR A 330 5.88 6.11 1.85
CA THR A 330 7.01 5.23 1.47
C THR A 330 6.55 3.79 1.23
N PRO A 331 6.90 3.15 0.09
CA PRO A 331 6.63 1.74 -0.14
C PRO A 331 7.17 0.85 0.99
N GLY A 332 6.32 -0.01 1.54
CA GLY A 332 6.65 -0.86 2.67
C GLY A 332 7.15 -0.15 3.95
N GLY A 333 7.10 1.19 4.03
CA GLY A 333 7.65 1.93 5.17
C GLY A 333 9.18 1.91 5.28
N VAL A 334 9.94 1.73 4.19
CA VAL A 334 11.42 1.75 4.21
C VAL A 334 11.95 3.18 4.35
N GLY A 335 12.88 3.38 5.27
CA GLY A 335 13.44 4.69 5.63
C GLY A 335 12.58 5.38 6.68
N ALA A 336 11.26 5.47 6.45
CA ALA A 336 10.32 6.11 7.37
C ALA A 336 10.23 5.41 8.74
N VAL A 337 10.14 4.08 8.78
CA VAL A 337 10.07 3.33 10.05
C VAL A 337 11.44 3.29 10.74
N GLU A 338 12.51 3.11 9.96
CA GLU A 338 13.89 3.13 10.46
C GLU A 338 14.22 4.47 11.14
N ALA A 339 13.95 5.60 10.46
CA ALA A 339 14.18 6.93 11.01
C ALA A 339 13.28 7.22 12.23
N ALA A 340 12.00 6.87 12.18
CA ALA A 340 11.08 7.13 13.29
C ALA A 340 11.45 6.33 14.55
N LEU A 341 11.81 5.05 14.44
CA LEU A 341 12.23 4.25 15.60
C LEU A 341 13.59 4.70 16.14
N THR A 342 14.53 5.05 15.28
CA THR A 342 15.85 5.56 15.69
C THR A 342 15.71 6.90 16.42
N ALA A 343 14.90 7.83 15.90
CA ALA A 343 14.60 9.11 16.54
C ALA A 343 13.87 8.93 17.88
N ALA A 344 12.99 7.94 17.99
CA ALA A 344 12.29 7.63 19.23
C ALA A 344 13.24 7.08 20.32
N LEU A 345 14.20 6.21 19.96
CA LEU A 345 15.22 5.70 20.89
C LEU A 345 16.20 6.81 21.31
N THR A 346 16.78 7.54 20.34
CA THR A 346 17.75 8.62 20.62
C THR A 346 17.13 9.77 21.41
N GLY A 347 15.84 10.09 21.19
CA GLY A 347 15.06 11.04 22.01
C GLY A 347 14.88 10.63 23.48
N THR A 348 15.31 9.42 23.86
CA THR A 348 15.35 8.95 25.26
C THR A 348 16.77 8.79 25.82
N GLY A 349 17.80 9.25 25.10
CA GLY A 349 19.20 9.25 25.54
C GLY A 349 20.04 8.05 25.06
N VAL A 350 19.47 7.14 24.26
CA VAL A 350 20.20 6.04 23.62
C VAL A 350 21.18 6.60 22.57
N ALA A 351 22.40 6.05 22.48
CA ALA A 351 23.35 6.51 21.48
C ALA A 351 22.85 6.21 20.05
N PRO A 352 23.12 7.09 19.04
CA PRO A 352 22.62 6.90 17.68
C PRO A 352 23.05 5.58 17.03
N THR A 353 24.26 5.10 17.33
CA THR A 353 24.80 3.80 16.88
C THR A 353 23.92 2.64 17.34
N ASP A 354 23.57 2.62 18.62
CA ASP A 354 22.93 1.50 19.29
C ASP A 354 21.44 1.48 18.93
N ALA A 355 20.83 2.67 18.85
CA ALA A 355 19.50 2.89 18.33
C ALA A 355 19.35 2.40 16.87
N LEU A 356 20.29 2.74 15.98
CA LEU A 356 20.32 2.21 14.62
C LEU A 356 20.49 0.69 14.61
N SER A 357 21.41 0.16 15.41
CA SER A 357 21.73 -1.28 15.46
C SER A 357 20.52 -2.13 15.90
N ALA A 358 19.84 -1.72 16.97
CA ALA A 358 18.62 -2.37 17.45
C ALA A 358 17.48 -2.29 16.42
N VAL A 359 17.31 -1.16 15.74
CA VAL A 359 16.31 -0.97 14.68
C VAL A 359 16.64 -1.82 13.45
N PHE A 360 17.90 -1.93 13.06
CA PHE A 360 18.31 -2.75 11.93
C PHE A 360 18.20 -4.25 12.22
N LEU A 361 18.56 -4.72 13.41
CA LEU A 361 18.30 -6.10 13.85
C LEU A 361 16.79 -6.42 13.83
N PHE A 362 15.98 -5.55 14.43
CA PHE A 362 14.52 -5.68 14.43
C PHE A 362 13.95 -5.76 13.01
N ARG A 363 14.40 -4.90 12.09
CA ARG A 363 13.92 -4.85 10.70
C ARG A 363 14.48 -5.99 9.85
N LEU A 364 15.69 -6.47 10.13
CA LEU A 364 16.25 -7.67 9.52
C LEU A 364 15.32 -8.86 9.77
N VAL A 365 14.97 -9.14 11.02
CA VAL A 365 14.18 -10.33 11.37
C VAL A 365 12.69 -10.15 11.06
N THR A 366 12.09 -8.98 11.31
CA THR A 366 10.64 -8.77 11.12
C THR A 366 10.21 -8.37 9.71
N TYR A 367 11.12 -7.95 8.82
CA TYR A 367 10.75 -7.46 7.48
C TYR A 367 11.66 -7.93 6.34
N TRP A 368 12.97 -8.14 6.53
CA TRP A 368 13.85 -8.62 5.45
C TRP A 368 13.88 -10.15 5.36
N LEU A 369 14.05 -10.84 6.49
CA LEU A 369 14.01 -12.31 6.58
C LEU A 369 12.73 -12.93 5.99
N PRO A 370 11.52 -12.36 6.16
CA PRO A 370 10.29 -12.94 5.58
C PRO A 370 10.17 -12.78 4.05
N VAL A 371 10.95 -11.91 3.40
CA VAL A 371 10.84 -11.62 1.96
C VAL A 371 11.02 -12.86 1.06
N PRO A 372 12.09 -13.68 1.18
CA PRO A 372 12.24 -14.89 0.36
C PRO A 372 11.11 -15.91 0.58
N PHE A 373 10.67 -16.12 1.83
CA PHE A 373 9.54 -17.01 2.14
C PHE A 373 8.22 -16.46 1.59
N GLY A 374 8.03 -15.14 1.62
CA GLY A 374 6.91 -14.43 1.03
C GLY A 374 6.84 -14.60 -0.49
N TRP A 375 7.96 -14.40 -1.18
CA TRP A 375 8.08 -14.62 -2.62
C TRP A 375 7.74 -16.05 -3.01
N TRP A 376 8.34 -17.04 -2.34
CA TRP A 376 8.11 -18.46 -2.58
C TRP A 376 6.65 -18.86 -2.32
N SER A 377 6.06 -18.37 -1.23
CA SER A 377 4.66 -18.64 -0.87
C SER A 377 3.69 -18.02 -1.87
N LEU A 378 3.94 -16.78 -2.30
CA LEU A 378 3.18 -16.10 -3.35
C LEU A 378 3.25 -16.88 -4.67
N HIS A 379 4.44 -17.32 -5.08
CA HIS A 379 4.63 -18.07 -6.33
C HIS A 379 3.94 -19.43 -6.31
N ARG A 380 3.89 -20.11 -5.15
CA ARG A 380 3.06 -21.32 -4.99
C ARG A 380 1.57 -21.01 -5.06
N LEU A 381 1.07 -19.99 -4.34
CA LEU A 381 -0.35 -19.59 -4.38
C LEU A 381 -0.80 -19.17 -5.78
N GLN A 382 0.06 -18.50 -6.55
CA GLN A 382 -0.19 -18.17 -7.96
C GLN A 382 -0.44 -19.42 -8.81
N ARG A 383 0.33 -20.49 -8.59
CA ARG A 383 0.20 -21.76 -9.33
C ARG A 383 -0.95 -22.64 -8.85
N THR A 384 -1.38 -22.57 -7.59
CA THR A 384 -2.34 -23.53 -7.00
C THR A 384 -3.69 -22.96 -6.57
N VAL A 385 -3.86 -21.63 -6.45
CA VAL A 385 -5.11 -21.01 -5.94
C VAL A 385 -5.55 -19.79 -6.76
N LEU A 386 -4.62 -19.01 -7.33
CA LEU A 386 -4.93 -17.70 -7.93
C LEU A 386 -4.97 -17.68 -9.47
N ALA A 387 -4.44 -18.72 -10.11
CA ALA A 387 -4.68 -19.07 -11.51
C ALA A 387 -6.19 -19.24 -11.75
#